data_AF-A0A8E6B999-F1
#
_entry.id   AF-A0A8E6B999-F1
#
_cell.length_a   1.000
_cell.length_b   1.000
_cell.length_c   1.000
_cell.angle_alpha   90.00
_cell.angle_beta   90.00
_cell.angle_gamma   90.00
#
_symmetry.space_group_name_H-M   'P 1'
#
loop_
_entity.id
_entity.type
_entity.pdbx_description
1 polymer ?
#
loop_
_entity_poly.entity_id
_entity_poly.type
_entity_poly.pdbx_seq_one_letter_code
_entity_poly.pdbx_strand_id
1 'polypeptide(L)'
;MNYITDTEIALKKKWTDQFVTVIEPIGELSRFAGLTGRVITVNCGGRALVDFADGAWYDLPATESVLKILSPEEANGKYDSTANSAQAKPARQS
;
A
#
# COMPACT_ATOMS: atom_id res chain seq x y z
N MET A 1 15.21 14.71 -22.98
CA MET A 1 13.98 15.11 -22.28
C MET A 1 13.39 13.84 -21.69
N ASN A 2 13.67 13.52 -20.44
CA ASN A 2 13.15 12.31 -19.82
C ASN A 2 11.69 12.57 -19.45
N TYR A 3 10.77 11.99 -20.21
CA TYR A 3 9.35 11.96 -19.91
C TYR A 3 9.12 10.99 -18.74
N ILE A 4 9.48 11.42 -17.53
CA ILE A 4 8.75 10.91 -16.37
C ILE A 4 7.35 11.47 -16.55
N THR A 5 6.40 10.60 -16.81
CA THR A 5 5.06 11.01 -17.22
C THR A 5 4.42 11.78 -16.06
N ASP A 6 3.79 12.92 -16.34
CA ASP A 6 3.03 13.73 -15.35
C ASP A 6 2.13 12.84 -14.48
N THR A 7 1.61 11.78 -15.08
CA THR A 7 0.79 10.73 -14.48
C THR A 7 1.49 9.94 -13.36
N GLU A 8 2.77 9.58 -13.48
CA GLU A 8 3.48 8.82 -12.42
C GLU A 8 3.72 9.69 -11.18
N ILE A 9 4.09 10.95 -11.38
CA ILE A 9 4.29 11.92 -10.30
C ILE A 9 2.95 12.21 -9.61
N ALA A 10 1.89 12.38 -10.39
CA ALA A 10 0.54 12.57 -9.88
C ALA A 10 0.07 11.35 -9.06
N LEU A 11 0.31 10.12 -9.54
CA LEU A 11 -0.02 8.90 -8.81
C LEU A 11 0.77 8.78 -7.51
N LYS A 12 2.09 9.00 -7.54
CA LYS A 12 2.92 9.01 -6.32
C LYS A 12 2.36 10.00 -5.29
N LYS A 13 2.02 11.23 -5.72
CA LYS A 13 1.47 12.26 -4.83
C LYS A 13 0.10 11.90 -4.28
N LYS A 14 -0.76 11.26 -5.08
CA LYS A 14 -2.12 10.88 -4.68
C LYS A 14 -2.15 9.73 -3.69
N TRP A 15 -1.30 8.71 -3.90
CA TRP A 15 -1.42 7.43 -3.23
C TRP A 15 -0.44 7.24 -2.09
N THR A 16 0.77 7.80 -2.14
CA THR A 16 1.79 7.59 -1.10
C THR A 16 1.27 8.07 0.26
N ASP A 17 1.56 7.31 1.31
CA ASP A 17 1.15 7.55 2.69
C ASP A 17 -0.36 7.50 2.96
N GLN A 18 -1.17 7.14 1.97
CA GLN A 18 -2.61 6.94 2.16
C GLN A 18 -2.91 5.58 2.78
N PHE A 19 -3.92 5.53 3.65
CA PHE A 19 -4.55 4.28 4.06
C PHE A 19 -5.51 3.81 2.97
N VAL A 20 -5.49 2.52 2.67
CA VAL A 20 -6.30 1.93 1.61
C VAL A 20 -6.92 0.61 2.04
N THR A 21 -8.04 0.26 1.39
CA THR A 21 -8.62 -1.08 1.42
C THR A 21 -8.92 -1.54 0.00
N VAL A 22 -9.04 -2.85 -0.19
CA VAL A 22 -9.35 -3.46 -1.49
C VAL A 22 -10.87 -3.46 -1.69
N ILE A 23 -11.33 -2.91 -2.82
CA ILE A 23 -12.76 -2.79 -3.16
C ILE A 23 -13.30 -4.11 -3.72
N GLU A 24 -12.58 -4.69 -4.70
CA GLU A 24 -12.97 -5.92 -5.38
C GLU A 24 -11.97 -7.04 -5.06
N PRO A 25 -12.25 -7.85 -4.01
CA PRO A 25 -11.39 -8.95 -3.60
C PRO A 25 -11.54 -10.17 -4.52
N ILE A 26 -11.14 -10.05 -5.79
CA ILE A 26 -11.17 -11.14 -6.78
C ILE A 26 -9.85 -11.91 -6.83
N GLY A 27 -9.92 -13.25 -6.88
CA GLY A 27 -8.76 -14.13 -7.03
C GLY A 27 -7.72 -13.91 -5.93
N GLU A 28 -6.51 -13.53 -6.33
CA GLU A 28 -5.42 -13.26 -5.39
C GLU A 28 -5.67 -12.06 -4.47
N LEU A 29 -6.57 -11.14 -4.85
CA LEU A 29 -6.93 -9.99 -4.01
C LEU A 29 -7.85 -10.37 -2.85
N SER A 30 -8.48 -11.56 -2.90
CA SER A 30 -9.38 -12.03 -1.85
C SER A 30 -8.72 -12.13 -0.48
N ARG A 31 -7.41 -12.35 -0.43
CA ARG A 31 -6.64 -12.39 0.82
C ARG A 31 -6.59 -11.04 1.55
N PHE A 32 -6.83 -9.94 0.84
CA PHE A 32 -6.82 -8.57 1.39
C PHE A 32 -8.22 -8.04 1.70
N ALA A 33 -9.26 -8.85 1.51
CA ALA A 33 -10.63 -8.45 1.76
C ALA A 33 -10.83 -8.03 3.23
N GLY A 34 -11.32 -6.81 3.45
CA GLY A 34 -11.56 -6.27 4.79
C GLY A 34 -10.30 -5.85 5.55
N LEU A 35 -9.11 -5.99 4.97
CA LEU A 35 -7.87 -5.47 5.54
C LEU A 35 -7.71 -3.97 5.20
N THR A 36 -7.05 -3.27 6.11
CA THR A 36 -6.57 -1.91 5.88
C THR A 36 -5.05 -1.95 5.74
N GLY A 37 -4.55 -1.42 4.64
CA GLY A 37 -3.11 -1.27 4.40
C GLY A 37 -2.70 0.20 4.28
N ARG A 38 -1.40 0.45 4.31
CA ARG A 38 -0.79 1.76 4.00
C ARG A 38 0.01 1.65 2.71
N VAL A 39 -0.20 2.62 1.83
CA VAL A 39 0.64 2.74 0.63
C VAL A 39 1.99 3.32 1.04
N ILE A 40 3.06 2.55 0.82
CA ILE A 40 4.43 2.96 1.11
C ILE A 40 4.98 3.83 -0.02
N THR A 41 4.70 3.47 -1.27
CA THR A 41 5.11 4.23 -2.45
C THR A 41 4.36 3.75 -3.69
N VAL A 42 4.47 4.50 -4.79
CA VAL A 42 4.06 4.04 -6.12
C VAL A 42 5.33 3.87 -6.97
N ASN A 43 5.47 2.69 -7.60
CA ASN A 43 6.60 2.39 -8.48
C ASN A 43 6.43 3.05 -9.87
N CYS A 44 7.47 3.01 -10.72
CA CYS A 44 7.41 3.59 -12.07
C CYS A 44 6.51 2.80 -13.05
N GLY A 45 5.95 1.67 -12.62
CA GLY A 45 4.90 0.96 -13.35
C GLY A 45 3.49 1.42 -13.00
N GLY A 46 3.35 2.45 -12.14
CA GLY A 46 2.04 2.93 -11.68
C GLY A 46 1.35 1.99 -10.68
N ARG A 47 2.10 1.12 -9.98
CA ARG A 47 1.57 0.19 -8.97
C ARG A 47 1.92 0.69 -7.58
N ALA A 48 0.95 0.66 -6.67
CA ALA A 48 1.10 1.01 -5.27
C ALA A 48 1.71 -0.18 -4.51
N LEU A 49 2.82 0.04 -3.81
CA LEU A 49 3.30 -0.88 -2.80
C LEU A 49 2.50 -0.66 -1.52
N VAL A 50 1.71 -1.66 -1.14
CA VAL A 50 0.85 -1.61 0.05
C VAL A 50 1.40 -2.56 1.10
N ASP A 51 1.55 -2.05 2.32
CA ASP A 51 1.84 -2.82 3.53
C ASP A 51 0.52 -3.04 4.28
N PHE A 52 0.17 -4.29 4.53
CA PHE A 52 -1.02 -4.67 5.34
C PHE A 52 -0.65 -5.02 6.78
N ALA A 53 0.57 -4.69 7.21
CA ALA A 53 1.13 -5.02 8.52
C ALA A 53 1.19 -6.55 8.79
N ASP A 54 1.46 -7.32 7.73
CA ASP A 54 1.59 -8.78 7.77
C ASP A 54 3.03 -9.27 7.56
N GLY A 55 3.99 -8.34 7.43
CA GLY A 55 5.39 -8.65 7.20
C GLY A 55 5.83 -8.57 5.73
N ALA A 56 4.94 -8.27 4.78
CA ALA A 56 5.25 -8.17 3.37
C ALA A 56 4.66 -6.92 2.67
N TRP A 57 5.26 -6.56 1.54
CA TRP A 57 4.73 -5.53 0.65
C TRP A 57 4.17 -6.15 -0.62
N TYR A 58 3.03 -5.63 -1.07
CA TYR A 58 2.32 -6.13 -2.23
C TYR A 58 2.16 -5.03 -3.28
N ASP A 59 2.43 -5.37 -4.54
CA ASP A 59 2.25 -4.45 -5.66
C ASP A 59 0.80 -4.52 -6.19
N LEU A 60 -0.01 -3.53 -5.82
CA LEU A 60 -1.40 -3.43 -6.23
C LEU A 60 -1.56 -2.35 -7.31
N PRO A 61 -2.48 -2.51 -8.27
CA PRO A 61 -2.81 -1.44 -9.22
C PRO A 61 -3.26 -0.17 -8.49
N ALA A 62 -2.59 0.97 -8.73
CA ALA A 62 -2.92 2.25 -8.09
C ALA A 62 -4.14 2.91 -8.76
N THR A 63 -5.27 2.22 -8.73
CA THR A 63 -6.51 2.59 -9.41
C THR A 63 -7.68 2.56 -8.41
N GLU A 64 -8.63 3.47 -8.60
CA GLU A 64 -9.83 3.56 -7.74
C GLU A 64 -10.83 2.42 -7.94
N SER A 65 -10.60 1.56 -8.94
CA SER A 65 -11.37 0.31 -9.12
C SER A 65 -10.88 -0.80 -8.19
N VAL A 66 -9.60 -0.80 -7.83
CA VAL A 66 -8.99 -1.84 -6.97
C VAL A 66 -8.85 -1.36 -5.53
N LEU A 67 -8.39 -0.12 -5.36
CA LEU A 67 -8.06 0.45 -4.05
C LEU A 67 -8.99 1.63 -3.73
N LYS A 68 -9.52 1.63 -2.52
CA LYS A 68 -10.23 2.76 -1.93
C LYS A 68 -9.34 3.43 -0.90
N ILE A 69 -9.11 4.74 -1.05
CA ILE A 69 -8.47 5.56 -0.01
C ILE A 69 -9.45 5.69 1.16
N LEU A 70 -8.97 5.38 2.36
CA LEU A 70 -9.69 5.54 3.60
C LEU A 70 -9.34 6.87 4.26
N SER A 71 -10.31 7.45 4.95
CA SER A 71 -10.04 8.57 5.86
C SER A 71 -9.24 8.08 7.08
N PRO A 72 -8.50 8.97 7.76
CA PRO A 72 -7.76 8.60 8.98
C PRO A 72 -8.67 8.02 10.07
N GLU A 73 -9.94 8.44 10.12
CA GLU A 73 -10.94 7.95 11.06
C GLU A 73 -11.33 6.50 10.77
N GLU A 74 -11.51 6.13 9.50
CA GLU A 74 -11.82 4.77 9.07
C GLU A 74 -10.63 3.80 9.22
N ALA A 75 -9.41 4.34 9.13
CA ALA A 75 -8.17 3.60 9.29
C ALA A 75 -7.79 3.37 10.77
N ASN A 76 -8.33 4.19 11.69
CA ASN A 76 -7.96 4.16 13.09
C ASN A 76 -8.29 2.80 13.73
N GLY A 77 -7.29 2.14 14.30
CA GLY A 77 -7.40 0.82 14.93
C GLY A 77 -7.45 -0.38 13.97
N LYS A 78 -7.44 -0.18 12.65
CA LYS A 78 -7.42 -1.27 11.65
C LYS A 78 -6.06 -1.53 11.02
N TYR A 79 -5.15 -0.57 11.14
CA TYR A 79 -3.76 -0.71 10.71
C TYR A 79 -2.83 -0.56 11.90
N ASP A 80 -2.05 -1.60 12.18
CA ASP A 80 -1.01 -1.58 13.20
C ASP A 80 0.35 -1.26 12.57
N SER A 81 0.84 -0.03 12.77
CA SER A 81 2.13 0.41 12.23
C SER A 81 3.33 -0.26 12.90
N THR A 82 3.14 -0.93 14.04
CA THR A 82 4.18 -1.66 14.77
C THR A 82 4.42 -3.06 14.22
N ALA A 83 3.45 -3.61 13.48
CA ALA A 83 3.55 -4.88 12.75
C ALA A 83 3.98 -4.67 11.28
N ASN A 84 4.73 -3.62 10.97
CA ASN A 84 5.14 -3.32 9.60
C ASN A 84 6.18 -4.31 9.05
N SER A 85 6.30 -4.34 7.72
CA SER A 85 7.15 -5.28 6.98
C SER A 85 8.66 -5.08 7.18
N ALA A 86 9.08 -3.96 7.77
CA ALA A 86 10.45 -3.77 8.22
C ALA A 86 10.60 -4.36 9.62
N GLN A 87 10.62 -5.70 9.70
CA GLN A 87 11.05 -6.38 10.92
C GLN A 87 12.39 -5.78 11.36
N ALA A 88 12.52 -5.45 12.65
CA ALA A 88 13.79 -5.06 13.22
C ALA A 88 14.81 -6.14 12.84
N LYS A 89 15.84 -5.76 12.08
CA LYS A 89 16.92 -6.68 11.69
C LYS A 89 17.37 -7.39 12.96
N PRO A 90 17.40 -8.74 13.00
CA PRO A 90 17.89 -9.43 14.18
C PRO A 90 19.27 -8.88 14.51
N ALA A 91 19.53 -8.61 15.80
CA ALA A 91 20.84 -8.18 16.23
C ALA A 91 21.89 -9.17 15.67
N ARG A 92 22.96 -8.63 15.06
CA ARG A 92 24.03 -9.38 14.41
C ARG A 92 24.29 -10.68 15.18
N GLN A 93 23.99 -11.83 14.57
CA GLN A 93 24.33 -13.14 15.14
C GLN A 93 25.84 -13.14 15.38
N SER A 94 26.23 -13.28 16.65
CA SER A 94 27.63 -13.32 17.09
C SER A 94 28.26 -14.68 16.82
#